data_AF-A0A6I9N0C2-F1
#
_entry.id   AF-A0A6I9N0C2-F1
#
_cell.length_a   1.000
_cell.length_b   1.000
_cell.length_c   1.000
_cell.angle_alpha   90.00
_cell.angle_beta   90.00
_cell.angle_gamma   90.00
#
_symmetry.space_group_name_H-M   'P 1'
#
loop_
_entity.id
_entity.type
_entity.pdbx_description
1 polymer ?
#
loop_
_entity_poly.entity_id
_entity_poly.type
_entity_poly.pdbx_seq_one_letter_code
_entity_poly.pdbx_strand_id
1 'polypeptide(L)'
;TQLHFIPVDLGSPIVHCSVADPYVVIMTAEGVVTMFALKTDSYMGKTHRLSLQKPQIPTQSRVVTLCAYRDVSGMFTTENRANSSVQKEDAVTGNQSEEETVIHDLSSNLVDDEEEMLYGDSNASAAHGRDEMGRSYGIHGIYGSDGQGKSEPSHWCFICRENGVMEVRGI
;
A
#
# COMPACT_ATOMS: atom_id res chain seq x y z
N THR A 1 30.17 9.74 14.53
CA THR A 1 30.36 10.68 13.38
C THR A 1 28.99 11.08 12.87
N GLN A 2 28.78 12.37 12.57
CA GLN A 2 27.56 12.84 11.94
C GLN A 2 27.64 12.58 10.43
N LEU A 3 26.67 11.85 9.87
CA LEU A 3 26.67 11.49 8.44
C LEU A 3 26.13 12.61 7.56
N HIS A 4 25.08 13.30 8.02
CA HIS A 4 24.40 14.35 7.28
C HIS A 4 23.78 15.35 8.26
N PHE A 5 23.82 16.63 7.91
CA PHE A 5 23.20 17.71 8.67
C PHE A 5 22.48 18.64 7.72
N ILE A 6 21.21 18.94 8.02
CA ILE A 6 20.43 19.94 7.29
C ILE A 6 20.09 21.04 8.29
N PRO A 7 20.60 22.28 8.11
CA PRO A 7 20.10 23.40 8.88
C PRO A 7 18.65 23.68 8.47
N VAL A 8 17.74 23.65 9.45
CA VAL A 8 16.32 23.91 9.23
C VAL A 8 15.98 25.24 9.86
N ASP A 9 15.87 26.28 9.03
CA ASP A 9 15.40 27.60 9.44
C ASP A 9 13.98 27.82 8.96
N LEU A 10 13.02 27.66 9.87
CA LEU A 10 11.59 27.79 9.62
C LEU A 10 10.97 28.97 10.40
N GLY A 11 11.79 29.85 10.97
CA GLY A 11 11.35 31.02 11.75
C GLY A 11 10.71 30.71 13.12
N SER A 12 10.54 29.44 13.48
CA SER A 12 9.98 28.99 14.77
C SER A 12 10.55 27.60 15.15
N PRO A 13 10.62 27.24 16.44
CA PRO A 13 11.21 25.98 16.87
C PRO A 13 10.37 24.78 16.40
N ILE A 14 11.04 23.68 16.06
CA ILE A 14 10.40 22.40 15.75
C ILE A 14 9.85 21.81 17.05
N VAL A 15 8.57 21.46 17.06
CA VAL A 15 7.86 20.93 18.23
C VAL A 15 7.29 19.52 18.02
N HIS A 16 7.10 19.10 16.77
CA HIS A 16 6.66 17.75 16.44
C HIS A 16 7.51 17.14 15.32
N CYS A 17 7.71 15.83 15.39
CA CYS A 17 8.40 15.02 14.39
C CYS A 17 7.70 13.66 14.30
N SER A 18 7.44 13.19 13.09
CA SER A 18 6.90 11.85 12.81
C SER A 18 7.64 11.22 11.65
N VAL A 19 7.83 9.90 11.72
CA VAL A 19 8.62 9.15 10.74
C VAL A 19 7.80 7.98 10.21
N ALA A 20 7.80 7.81 8.89
CA ALA A 20 7.27 6.66 8.19
C ALA A 20 8.18 6.36 7.00
N ASP A 21 9.14 5.45 7.16
CA ASP A 21 10.19 5.15 6.18
C ASP A 21 9.64 5.07 4.74
N PRO A 22 10.14 5.89 3.79
CA PRO A 22 11.37 6.70 3.84
C PRO A 22 11.18 8.18 4.26
N TYR A 23 10.02 8.55 4.79
CA TYR A 23 9.64 9.94 5.05
C TYR A 23 9.82 10.37 6.51
N VAL A 24 10.20 11.63 6.68
CA VAL A 24 10.22 12.35 7.95
C VAL A 24 9.39 13.62 7.78
N VAL A 25 8.41 13.82 8.65
CA VAL A 25 7.58 15.03 8.68
C VAL A 25 7.84 15.77 9.98
N ILE A 26 8.15 17.05 9.90
CA ILE A 26 8.36 17.93 11.04
C ILE A 26 7.35 19.07 11.04
N MET A 27 7.05 19.59 12.23
CA MET A 27 6.20 20.75 12.41
C MET A 27 6.80 21.72 13.41
N THR A 28 6.69 23.02 13.11
CA THR A 28 7.10 24.09 14.03
C THR A 28 5.97 24.52 14.97
N ALA A 29 6.31 25.32 15.99
CA ALA A 29 5.33 25.88 16.93
C ALA A 29 4.26 26.74 16.27
N GLU A 30 4.56 27.34 15.10
CA GLU A 30 3.60 28.10 14.30
C GLU A 30 2.75 27.22 13.36
N GLY A 31 2.89 25.89 13.43
CA GLY A 31 2.13 24.96 12.59
C GLY A 31 2.66 24.84 11.16
N VAL A 32 3.90 25.26 10.89
CA VAL A 32 4.54 25.09 9.58
C VAL A 32 5.01 23.65 9.44
N VAL A 33 4.51 22.95 8.41
CA VAL A 33 4.85 21.55 8.14
C VAL A 33 5.91 21.45 7.06
N THR A 34 6.92 20.62 7.28
CA THR A 34 7.99 20.34 6.31
C THR A 34 8.23 18.83 6.23
N MET A 35 8.50 18.32 5.03
CA MET A 35 8.74 16.90 4.79
C MET A 35 10.14 16.66 4.23
N PHE A 36 10.73 15.53 4.58
CA PHE A 36 11.97 15.04 4.01
C PHE A 36 11.78 13.60 3.55
N ALA A 37 12.37 13.26 2.41
CA ALA A 37 12.49 11.88 1.96
C ALA A 37 13.95 11.43 2.02
N LEU A 38 14.17 10.25 2.59
CA LEU A 38 15.45 9.56 2.55
C LEU A 38 15.69 9.01 1.15
N LYS A 39 16.72 9.50 0.47
CA LYS A 39 17.10 9.08 -0.87
C LYS A 39 18.50 8.49 -0.87
N THR A 40 18.73 7.51 -1.74
CA THR A 40 20.07 7.00 -2.01
C THR A 40 20.76 7.92 -3.00
N ASP A 41 21.86 8.55 -2.58
CA ASP A 41 22.77 9.32 -3.43
C ASP A 41 23.71 8.35 -4.15
N SER A 42 23.42 8.11 -5.44
CA SER A 42 24.21 7.21 -6.29
C SER A 42 25.54 7.82 -6.74
N TYR A 43 25.69 9.15 -6.72
CA TYR A 43 26.90 9.83 -7.21
C TYR A 43 28.05 9.78 -6.19
N MET A 44 27.72 9.73 -4.89
CA MET A 44 28.68 9.76 -3.78
C MET A 44 28.77 8.41 -3.04
N GLY A 45 28.77 7.30 -3.78
CA GLY A 45 29.08 5.97 -3.20
C GLY A 45 27.94 5.29 -2.44
N LYS A 46 26.68 5.44 -2.89
CA LYS A 46 25.49 4.80 -2.28
C LYS A 46 25.25 5.22 -0.82
N THR A 47 25.34 6.52 -0.54
CA THR A 47 25.03 7.05 0.80
C THR A 47 23.56 7.49 0.85
N HIS A 48 22.92 7.40 2.02
CA HIS A 48 21.54 7.88 2.17
C HIS A 48 21.52 9.33 2.67
N ARG A 49 20.74 10.19 2.02
CA ARG A 49 20.58 11.60 2.36
C ARG A 49 19.12 11.98 2.44
N LEU A 50 18.79 12.80 3.44
CA LEU A 50 17.49 13.44 3.52
C LEU A 50 17.41 14.55 2.46
N SER A 51 16.33 14.55 1.70
CA SER A 51 16.03 15.57 0.71
C SER A 51 14.73 16.27 1.07
N LEU A 52 14.72 17.60 1.08
CA LEU A 52 13.54 18.40 1.37
C LEU A 52 12.48 18.15 0.29
N GLN A 53 11.27 17.81 0.73
CA GLN A 53 10.06 17.77 -0.08
C GLN A 53 9.08 18.79 0.48
N LYS A 54 8.50 19.62 -0.39
CA LYS A 54 7.50 20.62 0.02
C LYS A 54 6.11 20.00 -0.15
N PRO A 55 5.48 19.45 0.91
CA PRO A 55 4.13 18.95 0.80
C PRO A 55 3.20 20.13 0.51
N GLN A 56 2.25 19.95 -0.41
CA GLN A 56 1.24 20.96 -0.73
C GLN A 56 0.13 20.90 0.34
N ILE A 57 0.43 21.42 1.53
CA ILE A 57 -0.53 21.52 2.63
C ILE A 57 -1.10 22.94 2.62
N PRO A 58 -2.42 23.12 2.40
CA PRO A 58 -3.07 24.42 2.47
C PRO A 58 -2.88 25.08 3.84
N THR A 59 -2.75 26.40 3.85
CA THR A 59 -2.48 27.22 5.03
C THR A 59 -3.74 27.83 5.67
N GLN A 60 -4.94 27.34 5.33
CA GLN A 60 -6.21 27.95 5.73
C GLN A 60 -6.45 28.01 7.25
N SER A 61 -5.89 27.08 8.03
CA SER A 61 -5.95 27.06 9.49
C SER A 61 -4.68 26.41 10.06
N ARG A 62 -4.21 26.85 11.23
CA ARG A 62 -2.95 26.35 11.82
C ARG A 62 -3.02 24.85 12.08
N VAL A 63 -1.96 24.12 11.71
CA VAL A 63 -1.79 22.71 12.10
C VAL A 63 -1.37 22.66 13.56
N VAL A 64 -2.06 21.84 14.37
CA VAL A 64 -1.80 21.68 15.80
C VAL A 64 -1.04 20.39 16.11
N THR A 65 -1.24 19.33 15.32
CA THR A 65 -0.47 18.09 15.42
C THR A 65 -0.54 17.31 14.11
N LEU A 66 0.42 16.40 13.90
CA LEU A 66 0.47 15.54 12.73
C LEU A 66 1.06 14.17 13.05
N CYS A 67 0.78 13.19 12.19
CA CYS A 67 1.36 11.85 12.24
C CYS A 67 1.55 11.28 10.84
N ALA A 68 2.72 10.72 10.58
CA ALA A 68 3.02 9.96 9.37
C ALA A 68 2.75 8.46 9.62
N TYR A 69 2.10 7.80 8.67
CA TYR A 69 1.70 6.40 8.74
C TYR A 69 2.10 5.68 7.45
N ARG A 70 2.65 4.47 7.60
CA ARG A 70 2.93 3.56 6.48
C ARG A 70 1.91 2.44 6.53
N ASP A 71 1.00 2.44 5.58
CA ASP A 71 0.07 1.34 5.39
C ASP A 71 0.76 0.20 4.64
N VAL A 72 0.59 -1.01 5.17
CA VAL A 72 1.03 -2.27 4.53
C VAL A 72 -0.14 -3.23 4.32
N SER A 73 -1.34 -2.82 4.70
CA SER A 73 -2.57 -3.61 4.62
C SER A 73 -3.29 -3.46 3.28
N GLY A 74 -3.03 -2.35 2.57
CA GLY A 74 -3.73 -2.01 1.33
C GLY A 74 -5.12 -1.45 1.57
N MET A 75 -5.52 -1.20 2.82
CA MET A 75 -6.81 -0.60 3.15
C MET A 75 -6.89 0.88 2.74
N PHE A 76 -5.76 1.60 2.79
CA PHE A 76 -5.73 3.00 2.39
C PHE A 76 -5.38 3.12 0.90
N THR A 77 -6.38 3.47 0.09
CA THR A 77 -6.25 3.67 -1.36
C THR A 77 -6.89 4.99 -1.79
N THR A 78 -6.53 5.46 -2.99
CA THR A 78 -7.21 6.56 -3.67
C THR A 78 -7.59 6.11 -5.06
N GLU A 79 -8.69 6.63 -5.61
CA GLU A 79 -9.16 6.33 -6.97
C GLU A 79 -8.08 6.55 -8.04
N ASN A 80 -7.20 7.54 -7.84
CA ASN A 80 -6.08 7.83 -8.74
C ASN A 80 -5.03 6.70 -8.80
N ARG A 81 -4.86 5.95 -7.70
CA ARG A 81 -3.87 4.85 -7.62
C ARG A 81 -4.49 3.48 -7.96
N ALA A 82 -5.81 3.32 -7.82
CA ALA A 82 -6.52 2.12 -8.25
C ALA A 82 -6.38 1.84 -9.76
N ASN A 83 -6.17 2.88 -10.57
CA ASN A 83 -5.95 2.75 -12.01
C ASN A 83 -4.51 2.31 -12.36
N SER A 84 -3.56 2.40 -11.43
CA SER A 84 -2.14 2.06 -11.67
C SER A 84 -1.86 0.55 -11.53
N SER A 85 -2.70 -0.18 -10.79
CA SER A 85 -2.58 -1.63 -10.59
C SER A 85 -3.28 -2.45 -11.66
N VAL A 86 -4.18 -1.85 -12.45
CA VAL A 86 -4.93 -2.56 -13.52
C VAL A 86 -4.21 -2.45 -14.88
N GLN A 87 -3.25 -1.54 -15.05
CA GLN A 87 -2.54 -1.33 -16.33
C GLN A 87 -1.19 -2.08 -16.44
N LYS A 88 -1.02 -3.17 -15.69
CA LYS A 88 0.21 -3.97 -15.73
C LYS A 88 -0.01 -5.40 -16.22
N GLU A 89 -1.04 -5.62 -17.04
CA GLU A 89 -1.09 -6.75 -17.96
C GLU A 89 -1.50 -6.22 -19.34
N ASP A 90 -0.73 -6.65 -20.35
CA ASP A 90 -0.87 -6.40 -21.79
C ASP A 90 -0.51 -5.02 -22.37
N ALA A 91 0.79 -4.81 -22.50
CA ALA A 91 1.36 -4.06 -23.63
C ALA A 91 1.89 -5.02 -24.70
N VAL A 92 1.00 -5.52 -25.58
CA VAL A 92 1.38 -6.01 -26.92
C VAL A 92 0.35 -5.57 -27.95
N THR A 93 0.73 -4.53 -28.71
CA THR A 93 0.34 -4.24 -30.10
C THR A 93 -1.05 -3.67 -30.41
N GLY A 94 -1.07 -2.46 -30.98
CA GLY A 94 -2.02 -2.11 -32.05
C GLY A 94 -2.65 -0.72 -31.96
N ASN A 95 -2.15 0.21 -32.79
CA ASN A 95 -2.76 1.52 -33.09
C ASN A 95 -4.25 1.41 -33.46
N GLN A 96 -5.10 2.37 -33.02
CA GLN A 96 -5.87 3.29 -33.88
C GLN A 96 -6.84 4.18 -33.09
N SER A 97 -7.35 5.18 -33.81
CA SER A 97 -7.93 6.48 -33.48
C SER A 97 -9.27 6.56 -32.74
N GLU A 98 -9.54 7.79 -32.29
CA GLU A 98 -10.81 8.41 -31.90
C GLU A 98 -12.01 8.05 -32.82
N GLU A 99 -13.18 7.72 -32.24
CA GLU A 99 -14.51 8.31 -32.54
C GLU A 99 -15.68 7.54 -31.86
N GLU A 100 -16.61 8.33 -31.33
CA GLU A 100 -18.06 8.18 -31.15
C GLU A 100 -18.77 6.83 -30.87
N THR A 101 -19.60 6.88 -29.80
CA THR A 101 -20.89 6.19 -29.52
C THR A 101 -21.19 4.80 -30.13
N VAL A 102 -21.63 3.87 -29.27
CA VAL A 102 -22.88 3.09 -29.41
C VAL A 102 -23.02 2.10 -28.24
N ILE A 103 -24.20 2.07 -27.62
CA ILE A 103 -24.63 1.15 -26.57
C ILE A 103 -24.79 -0.26 -27.17
N HIS A 104 -24.17 -1.28 -26.57
CA HIS A 104 -24.58 -2.67 -26.78
C HIS A 104 -24.48 -3.47 -25.47
N ASP A 105 -25.64 -3.67 -24.88
CA ASP A 105 -25.98 -4.72 -23.93
C ASP A 105 -25.80 -6.10 -24.58
N LEU A 106 -25.18 -7.06 -23.88
CA LEU A 106 -25.32 -8.52 -24.05
C LEU A 106 -24.41 -9.28 -23.05
N SER A 107 -24.98 -9.63 -21.89
CA SER A 107 -24.88 -10.95 -21.25
C SER A 107 -23.55 -11.74 -21.31
N SER A 108 -22.74 -11.68 -20.24
CA SER A 108 -21.71 -12.72 -19.95
C SER A 108 -21.45 -12.95 -18.45
N ASN A 109 -22.45 -12.78 -17.60
CA ASN A 109 -22.44 -13.29 -16.23
C ASN A 109 -23.68 -14.16 -16.09
N LEU A 110 -23.53 -15.49 -15.89
CA LEU A 110 -24.38 -16.35 -15.03
C LEU A 110 -24.42 -17.86 -15.34
N VAL A 111 -23.58 -18.44 -16.20
CA VAL A 111 -23.59 -19.90 -16.35
C VAL A 111 -22.17 -20.43 -16.52
N ASP A 112 -21.64 -21.06 -15.47
CA ASP A 112 -20.80 -22.28 -15.52
C ASP A 112 -20.19 -22.56 -14.12
N ASP A 113 -21.03 -22.81 -13.11
CA ASP A 113 -20.58 -23.38 -11.81
C ASP A 113 -21.61 -24.40 -11.28
N GLU A 114 -22.26 -25.13 -12.19
CA GLU A 114 -23.28 -26.12 -11.84
C GLU A 114 -22.70 -27.54 -11.68
N GLU A 115 -21.44 -27.77 -12.08
CA GLU A 115 -20.89 -29.12 -12.25
C GLU A 115 -19.82 -29.51 -11.22
N GLU A 116 -19.27 -28.55 -10.44
CA GLU A 116 -18.18 -28.83 -9.49
C GLU A 116 -18.67 -29.19 -8.06
N MET A 117 -19.93 -28.91 -7.71
CA MET A 117 -20.47 -29.21 -6.36
C MET A 117 -20.96 -30.67 -6.17
N LEU A 118 -20.85 -31.54 -7.19
CA LEU A 118 -21.48 -32.87 -7.18
C LEU A 118 -20.56 -34.04 -6.82
N TYR A 119 -19.32 -33.80 -6.39
CA TYR A 119 -18.46 -34.85 -5.84
C TYR A 119 -17.83 -34.41 -4.52
N GLY A 120 -18.68 -34.13 -3.54
CA GLY A 120 -18.27 -34.26 -2.15
C GLY A 120 -18.03 -35.75 -1.87
N ASP A 121 -16.77 -36.17 -1.76
CA ASP A 121 -16.39 -37.53 -1.39
C ASP A 121 -16.96 -37.88 0.00
N SER A 122 -18.15 -38.47 -0.01
CA SER A 122 -18.81 -39.04 1.16
C SER A 122 -18.65 -40.55 1.11
N ASN A 123 -17.56 -41.07 1.68
CA ASN A 123 -17.50 -42.50 1.98
C ASN A 123 -17.40 -42.74 3.49
N ALA A 124 -18.58 -42.78 4.12
CA ALA A 124 -18.77 -43.49 5.37
C ALA A 124 -19.55 -44.77 5.06
N SER A 125 -18.87 -45.93 5.04
CA SER A 125 -19.46 -47.25 5.32
C SER A 125 -18.40 -48.34 5.48
N ALA A 126 -18.40 -48.86 6.70
CA ALA A 126 -17.84 -50.08 7.29
C ALA A 126 -17.30 -51.26 6.43
N ALA A 127 -16.28 -51.89 7.06
CA ALA A 127 -15.93 -53.31 7.12
C ALA A 127 -15.12 -53.95 5.98
N HIS A 128 -13.84 -54.26 6.25
CA HIS A 128 -13.33 -55.59 6.61
C HIS A 128 -11.79 -55.53 6.70
N GLY A 129 -11.22 -56.24 7.70
CA GLY A 129 -9.82 -56.07 8.10
C GLY A 129 -8.78 -56.58 7.11
N ARG A 130 -7.55 -56.05 7.28
CA ARG A 130 -6.30 -56.80 7.25
C ARG A 130 -5.17 -55.98 7.86
N ASP A 131 -4.32 -56.72 8.55
CA ASP A 131 -3.18 -56.32 9.37
C ASP A 131 -2.04 -55.61 8.63
N GLU A 132 -1.28 -54.86 9.44
CA GLU A 132 0.16 -54.63 9.41
C GLU A 132 0.83 -54.14 8.12
N MET A 133 1.40 -52.93 8.19
CA MET A 133 2.86 -52.72 8.24
C MET A 133 3.13 -51.28 7.79
N GLY A 134 3.82 -50.53 8.67
CA GLY A 134 3.93 -49.10 8.54
C GLY A 134 4.74 -48.61 7.35
N ARG A 135 4.68 -47.29 7.15
CA ARG A 135 5.81 -46.39 6.87
C ARG A 135 5.29 -44.97 6.68
N SER A 136 6.05 -44.04 7.23
CA SER A 136 6.00 -42.60 6.94
C SER A 136 4.85 -41.81 7.58
N TYR A 137 5.10 -41.34 8.81
CA TYR A 137 4.65 -40.01 9.22
C TYR A 137 5.40 -38.97 8.37
N GLY A 138 5.04 -38.86 7.10
CA GLY A 138 5.30 -37.68 6.31
C GLY A 138 4.29 -36.64 6.73
N ILE A 139 4.67 -35.80 7.68
CA ILE A 139 4.10 -34.46 7.81
C ILE A 139 4.45 -33.75 6.50
N HIS A 140 3.66 -34.01 5.45
CA HIS A 140 3.58 -33.09 4.33
C HIS A 140 2.92 -31.86 4.91
N GLY A 141 3.77 -30.89 5.24
CA GLY A 141 3.34 -29.54 5.56
C GLY A 141 2.36 -29.12 4.50
N ILE A 142 1.11 -28.95 4.91
CA ILE A 142 0.20 -28.01 4.27
C ILE A 142 0.79 -26.64 4.57
N TYR A 143 1.89 -26.32 3.89
CA TYR A 143 2.18 -24.96 3.50
C TYR A 143 1.11 -24.63 2.47
N GLY A 144 -0.10 -24.39 2.98
CA GLY A 144 -1.12 -23.69 2.24
C GLY A 144 -0.46 -22.41 1.76
N SER A 145 -0.47 -22.27 0.45
CA SER A 145 0.03 -21.11 -0.26
C SER A 145 -0.69 -19.85 0.22
N ASP A 146 -0.24 -19.25 1.31
CA ASP A 146 -0.55 -17.87 1.67
C ASP A 146 0.28 -16.93 0.81
N GLY A 147 0.03 -17.01 -0.49
CA GLY A 147 0.34 -16.01 -1.48
C GLY A 147 -0.79 -15.01 -1.60
N GLN A 148 -1.43 -14.60 -0.49
CA GLN A 148 -2.21 -13.36 -0.51
C GLN A 148 -1.22 -12.24 -0.84
N GLY A 149 -1.33 -11.72 -2.06
CA GLY A 149 -0.42 -10.74 -2.62
C GLY A 149 -0.19 -9.61 -1.63
N LYS A 150 1.05 -9.45 -1.16
CA LYS A 150 1.42 -8.34 -0.28
C LYS A 150 1.14 -7.05 -1.05
N SER A 151 0.16 -6.27 -0.59
CA SER A 151 -0.14 -4.96 -1.16
C SER A 151 1.09 -4.07 -1.08
N GLU A 152 1.33 -3.27 -2.12
CA GLU A 152 2.40 -2.28 -2.10
C GLU A 152 2.15 -1.28 -0.94
N PRO A 153 3.17 -0.99 -0.12
CA PRO A 153 3.02 -0.01 0.95
C PRO A 153 2.58 1.36 0.43
N SER A 154 1.70 2.02 1.17
CA SER A 154 1.30 3.40 0.92
C SER A 154 1.59 4.27 2.14
N HIS A 155 1.84 5.56 1.93
CA HIS A 155 2.25 6.47 2.99
C HIS A 155 1.27 7.62 3.12
N TRP A 156 0.95 7.95 4.36
CA TRP A 156 -0.13 8.86 4.71
C TRP A 156 0.32 9.82 5.80
N CYS A 157 -0.23 11.03 5.77
CA CYS A 157 -0.06 12.04 6.80
C CYS A 157 -1.44 12.44 7.33
N PHE A 158 -1.63 12.24 8.62
CA PHE A 158 -2.78 12.72 9.39
C PHE A 158 -2.44 14.10 9.95
N ILE A 159 -3.31 15.07 9.75
CA ILE A 159 -3.09 16.47 10.10
C ILE A 159 -4.32 16.96 10.87
N CYS A 160 -4.14 17.38 12.12
CA CYS A 160 -5.19 18.01 12.92
C CYS A 160 -4.98 19.52 12.94
N ARG A 161 -6.05 20.29 12.75
CA ARG A 161 -6.02 21.76 12.73
C ARG A 161 -6.76 22.38 13.91
N GLU A 162 -6.46 23.64 14.20
CA GLU A 162 -7.05 24.38 15.32
C GLU A 162 -8.57 24.59 15.16
N ASN A 163 -9.07 24.58 13.92
CA ASN A 163 -10.49 24.70 13.61
C ASN A 163 -11.28 23.38 13.82
N GLY A 164 -10.63 22.34 14.34
CA GLY A 164 -11.24 21.03 14.60
C GLY A 164 -11.27 20.10 13.38
N VAL A 165 -10.78 20.53 12.21
CA VAL A 165 -10.70 19.69 11.02
C VAL A 165 -9.52 18.73 11.13
N MET A 166 -9.76 17.46 10.83
CA MET A 166 -8.74 16.45 10.60
C MET A 166 -8.66 16.12 9.10
N GLU A 167 -7.46 16.19 8.54
CA GLU A 167 -7.17 15.90 7.13
C GLU A 167 -6.28 14.67 7.02
N VAL A 168 -6.53 13.84 6.01
CA VAL A 168 -5.68 12.70 5.65
C VAL A 168 -5.15 12.94 4.24
N ARG A 169 -3.83 12.90 4.07
CA ARG A 169 -3.16 13.08 2.76
C ARG A 169 -2.20 11.95 2.46
N GLY A 170 -2.16 11.47 1.22
CA GLY A 170 -1.07 10.61 0.76
C GLY A 170 0.23 11.42 0.64
N ILE A 171 1.36 10.86 1.07
CA ILE A 171 2.69 11.51 1.05
C ILE A 171 3.75 10.69 0.33
#